data_AF-A0A7C3B754-F1
#
_entry.id   AF-A0A7C3B754-F1
#
_cell.length_a   1.000
_cell.length_b   1.000
_cell.length_c   1.000
_cell.angle_alpha   90.00
_cell.angle_beta   90.00
_cell.angle_gamma   90.00
#
_symmetry.space_group_name_H-M   'P 1'
#
loop_
_entity.id
_entity.type
_entity.pdbx_description
1 polymer ?
#
loop_
_entity_poly.entity_id
_entity_poly.type
_entity_poly.pdbx_seq_one_letter_code
_entity_poly.pdbx_strand_id
1 'polypeptide(L)'
;MASQELLILAGHAWQCPECRRLLLETPEKALSGHRLNEEERERLARLEAEHFNSISALAQALSVEVNDLYEIMNHARTRLRHF
;
A
#
# COMPACT_ATOMS: atom_id res chain seq x y z
N MET A 1 -12.86 8.58 1.35
CA MET A 1 -11.60 8.87 2.06
C MET A 1 -10.93 7.53 2.33
N ALA A 2 -9.68 7.36 1.92
CA ALA A 2 -8.94 6.12 2.18
C ALA A 2 -8.68 5.94 3.67
N SER A 3 -8.73 4.71 4.16
CA SER A 3 -8.37 4.41 5.54
C SER A 3 -6.87 4.62 5.76
N GLN A 4 -6.52 4.99 7.01
CA GLN A 4 -5.11 5.05 7.43
C GLN A 4 -4.41 3.69 7.26
N GLU A 5 -5.16 2.58 7.36
CA GLU A 5 -4.65 1.23 7.13
C GLU A 5 -4.15 1.07 5.69
N LEU A 6 -4.97 1.44 4.69
CA LEU A 6 -4.59 1.42 3.27
C LEU A 6 -3.27 2.17 3.04
N LEU A 7 -3.19 3.39 3.55
CA LEU A 7 -2.02 4.26 3.40
C LEU A 7 -0.77 3.65 4.06
N ILE A 8 -0.90 3.06 5.24
CA ILE A 8 0.22 2.39 5.93
C ILE A 8 0.74 1.21 5.10
N LEU A 9 -0.15 0.37 4.57
CA LEU A 9 0.26 -0.81 3.80
C LEU A 9 0.90 -0.41 2.47
N ALA A 10 0.33 0.57 1.77
CA ALA A 10 0.89 1.12 0.54
C ALA A 10 2.27 1.76 0.78
N GLY A 11 2.39 2.60 1.81
CA GLY A 11 3.65 3.23 2.20
C GLY A 11 4.72 2.21 2.62
N HIS A 12 4.32 1.13 3.30
CA HIS A 12 5.26 0.07 3.67
C HIS A 12 5.73 -0.71 2.45
N ALA A 13 4.82 -1.14 1.57
CA ALA A 13 5.18 -1.81 0.31
C ALA A 13 6.05 -0.91 -0.60
N TRP A 14 5.89 0.40 -0.51
CA TRP A 14 6.80 1.33 -1.18
C TRP A 14 8.22 1.24 -0.60
N GLN A 15 8.37 1.18 0.73
CA GLN A 15 9.69 1.21 1.38
C GLN A 15 10.37 -0.17 1.48
N CYS A 16 9.59 -1.27 1.51
CA CYS A 16 10.07 -2.62 1.73
C CYS A 16 9.92 -3.49 0.46
N PRO A 17 11.02 -3.83 -0.24
CA PRO A 17 10.97 -4.65 -1.45
C PRO A 17 10.36 -6.05 -1.24
N GLU A 18 10.60 -6.68 -0.10
CA GLU A 18 10.04 -7.99 0.22
C GLU A 18 8.52 -7.94 0.37
N CYS A 19 8.01 -6.96 1.12
CA CYS A 19 6.57 -6.77 1.27
C CYS A 19 5.93 -6.37 -0.06
N ARG A 20 6.59 -5.52 -0.86
CA ARG A 20 6.16 -5.22 -2.23
C ARG A 20 6.00 -6.50 -3.05
N ARG A 21 7.03 -7.35 -3.06
CA ARG A 21 7.04 -8.61 -3.79
C ARG A 21 5.89 -9.51 -3.34
N LEU A 22 5.69 -9.65 -2.03
CA LEU A 22 4.60 -10.47 -1.48
C LEU A 22 3.20 -9.94 -1.86
N LEU A 23 3.02 -8.61 -1.85
CA LEU A 23 1.78 -7.96 -2.26
C LEU A 23 1.49 -8.18 -3.75
N LEU A 24 2.52 -8.14 -4.60
CA LEU A 24 2.38 -8.36 -6.04
C LEU A 24 2.18 -9.85 -6.40
N GLU A 25 2.87 -10.76 -5.72
CA GLU A 25 2.77 -12.21 -6.01
C GLU A 25 1.53 -12.84 -5.38
N THR A 26 1.18 -12.44 -4.16
CA THR A 26 0.10 -13.05 -3.37
C THR A 26 -0.72 -12.01 -2.60
N PRO A 27 -1.43 -11.09 -3.28
CA PRO A 27 -2.13 -9.98 -2.64
C PRO A 27 -3.15 -10.44 -1.60
N GLU A 28 -3.92 -11.50 -1.86
CA GLU A 28 -4.90 -12.00 -0.89
C GLU A 28 -4.27 -12.44 0.43
N LYS A 29 -3.08 -13.07 0.37
CA LYS A 29 -2.34 -13.50 1.56
C LYS A 29 -1.74 -12.30 2.28
N ALA A 30 -1.10 -11.40 1.53
CA ALA A 30 -0.47 -10.19 2.08
C ALA A 30 -1.48 -9.26 2.77
N LEU A 31 -2.73 -9.22 2.29
CA LEU A 31 -3.78 -8.36 2.82
C LEU A 31 -4.66 -9.07 3.86
N SER A 32 -4.44 -10.36 4.11
CA SER A 32 -5.23 -11.11 5.09
C SER A 32 -4.99 -10.57 6.50
N GLY A 33 -6.05 -10.44 7.31
CA GLY A 33 -5.96 -9.91 8.68
C GLY A 33 -5.82 -8.39 8.80
N HIS A 34 -5.67 -7.67 7.70
CA HIS A 34 -5.68 -6.20 7.68
C HIS A 34 -7.09 -5.63 7.70
N ARG A 35 -7.28 -4.52 8.43
CA ARG A 35 -8.56 -3.81 8.56
C ARG A 35 -8.85 -2.93 7.33
N LEU A 36 -9.00 -3.58 6.18
CA LEU A 36 -9.38 -2.97 4.91
C LEU A 36 -10.85 -3.27 4.62
N ASN A 37 -11.56 -2.31 4.06
CA ASN A 37 -12.84 -2.62 3.41
C ASN A 37 -12.59 -3.33 2.05
N GLU A 38 -13.66 -3.82 1.42
CA GLU A 38 -13.55 -4.58 0.17
C GLU A 38 -12.90 -3.75 -0.96
N GLU A 39 -13.32 -2.49 -1.10
CA GLU A 39 -12.82 -1.58 -2.13
C GLU A 39 -11.32 -1.27 -1.94
N GLU A 40 -10.88 -1.06 -0.71
CA GLU A 40 -9.47 -0.84 -0.36
C GLU A 40 -8.61 -2.07 -0.61
N ARG A 41 -9.14 -3.26 -0.28
CA ARG A 41 -8.50 -4.53 -0.55
C ARG A 41 -8.36 -4.75 -2.06
N GLU A 42 -9.41 -4.49 -2.83
CA GLU A 42 -9.35 -4.59 -4.29
C GLU A 42 -8.32 -3.64 -4.91
N ARG A 43 -8.26 -2.39 -4.45
CA ARG A 43 -7.27 -1.42 -4.93
C ARG A 43 -5.83 -1.87 -4.68
N LEU A 44 -5.53 -2.40 -3.49
CA LEU A 44 -4.21 -2.95 -3.18
C LEU A 44 -3.91 -4.23 -3.97
N ALA A 45 -4.92 -5.09 -4.17
CA ALA A 45 -4.76 -6.35 -4.90
C ALA A 45 -4.54 -6.16 -6.41
N ARG A 46 -4.98 -5.03 -6.98
CA ARG A 46 -4.76 -4.65 -8.38
C ARG A 46 -3.45 -3.91 -8.62
N LEU A 47 -2.63 -3.70 -7.58
CA LEU A 47 -1.32 -3.09 -7.77
C LEU A 47 -0.41 -4.00 -8.58
N GLU A 48 0.46 -3.36 -9.34
CA GLU A 48 1.39 -3.98 -10.28
C GLU A 48 2.75 -3.34 -10.10
N ALA A 49 3.81 -3.97 -10.60
CA ALA A 49 5.17 -3.47 -10.46
C ALA A 49 5.32 -2.03 -10.98
N GLU A 50 4.62 -1.68 -12.07
CA GLU A 50 4.66 -0.34 -12.66
C GLU A 50 4.14 0.77 -11.75
N HIS A 51 3.17 0.45 -10.90
CA HIS A 51 2.63 1.39 -9.92
C HIS A 51 3.69 1.80 -8.87
N PHE A 52 4.73 0.98 -8.67
CA PHE A 52 5.83 1.28 -7.76
C PHE A 52 6.99 2.04 -8.43
N ASN A 53 6.87 2.46 -9.69
CA ASN A 53 7.90 3.25 -10.38
C ASN A 53 7.91 4.73 -9.94
N SER A 54 6.78 5.25 -9.44
CA SER A 54 6.69 6.60 -8.90
C SER A 54 5.59 6.68 -7.83
N ILE A 55 5.77 7.57 -6.84
CA ILE A 55 4.74 7.80 -5.80
C ILE A 55 3.42 8.26 -6.44
N SER A 56 3.49 9.05 -7.51
CA SER A 56 2.30 9.51 -8.24
C SER A 56 1.54 8.36 -8.90
N ALA A 57 2.23 7.38 -9.47
CA ALA A 57 1.58 6.20 -10.05
C ALA A 57 0.90 5.35 -8.97
N LEU A 58 1.55 5.15 -7.82
CA LEU A 58 0.96 4.44 -6.68
C LEU A 58 -0.27 5.18 -6.14
N ALA A 59 -0.19 6.50 -5.98
CA ALA A 59 -1.29 7.33 -5.52
C ALA A 59 -2.50 7.24 -6.46
N GLN A 60 -2.25 7.32 -7.76
CA GLN A 60 -3.28 7.19 -8.80
C GLN A 60 -3.97 5.82 -8.74
N ALA A 61 -3.20 4.74 -8.65
CA ALA A 61 -3.74 3.38 -8.59
C ALA A 61 -4.62 3.14 -7.35
N LEU A 62 -4.26 3.75 -6.22
CA LEU A 62 -5.01 3.64 -4.97
C LEU A 62 -6.13 4.67 -4.82
N SER A 63 -6.27 5.59 -5.78
CA SER A 63 -7.19 6.74 -5.70
C SER A 63 -7.01 7.54 -4.40
N VAL A 64 -5.75 7.87 -4.07
CA VAL A 64 -5.36 8.69 -2.91
C VAL A 64 -4.51 9.87 -3.33
N GLU A 65 -4.38 10.86 -2.43
CA GLU A 65 -3.50 11.99 -2.67
C GLU A 65 -2.03 11.61 -2.48
N VAL A 66 -1.16 12.19 -3.29
CA VAL A 66 0.29 12.00 -3.20
C VAL A 66 0.82 12.45 -1.83
N ASN A 67 0.26 13.54 -1.29
CA ASN A 67 0.65 14.07 0.02
C ASN A 67 0.35 13.08 1.15
N ASP A 68 -0.78 12.38 1.11
CA ASP A 68 -1.15 11.38 2.13
C ASP A 68 -0.11 10.24 2.19
N LEU A 69 0.40 9.81 1.04
CA LEU A 69 1.47 8.82 0.98
C LEU A 69 2.79 9.36 1.53
N TYR A 70 3.17 10.60 1.23
CA TYR A 70 4.38 11.19 1.79
C TYR A 70 4.30 11.34 3.32
N GLU A 71 3.16 11.77 3.84
CA GLU A 71 2.94 11.89 5.28
C GLU A 71 3.01 10.52 5.97
N ILE A 72 2.32 9.51 5.44
CA ILE A 72 2.29 8.19 6.08
C ILE A 72 3.64 7.47 5.99
N MET A 73 4.42 7.66 4.93
CA MET A 73 5.76 7.07 4.78
C MET A 73 6.74 7.57 5.83
N ASN A 74 6.55 8.78 6.35
CA ASN A 74 7.35 9.33 7.45
C ASN A 74 6.89 8.83 8.83
N HIS A 75 5.73 8.17 8.91
CA HIS A 75 5.15 7.69 10.15
C HIS A 75 5.82 6.39 10.64
N ALA A 76 6.10 6.29 11.94
CA ALA A 76 6.82 5.14 12.52
C ALA A 76 6.12 3.79 12.28
N ARG A 77 4.78 3.77 12.27
CA ARG A 77 3.99 2.56 12.00
C ARG A 77 4.24 1.97 10.62
N THR A 78 4.52 2.80 9.62
CA THR A 78 4.78 2.35 8.25
C THR A 78 6.10 1.62 8.15
N ARG A 79 7.09 1.97 8.97
CA ARG A 79 8.42 1.34 8.95
C ARG A 79 8.47 -0.04 9.60
N LEU A 80 7.52 -0.36 10.49
CA LEU A 80 7.56 -1.57 11.32
C LEU A 80 6.59 -2.67 10.85
N ARG A 81 5.80 -2.41 9.81
CA ARG A 81 4.64 -3.22 9.49
C ARG A 81 4.87 -4.10 8.28
N HIS A 82 5.37 -5.31 8.50
CA HIS A 82 5.46 -6.34 7.47
C HIS A 82 4.11 -7.04 7.25
N PHE A 83 3.94 -7.58 6.05
CA PHE A 83 2.82 -8.45 5.67
C PHE A 83 3.01 -9.88 6.19
#